data_AF-A0A661XM96-F1
#
_entry.id   AF-A0A661XM96-F1
#
_cell.length_a   1.000
_cell.length_b   1.000
_cell.length_c   1.000
_cell.angle_alpha   90.00
_cell.angle_beta   90.00
_cell.angle_gamma   90.00
#
_symmetry.space_group_name_H-M   'P 1'
#
loop_
_entity.id
_entity.type
_entity.pdbx_description
1 polymer ?
#
loop_
_entity_poly.entity_id
_entity_poly.type
_entity_poly.pdbx_seq_one_letter_code
_entity_poly.pdbx_strand_id
1 'polypeptide(L)'
;IRLDALRLRAGYALDQVPVTANLDYKSSNQRISAGVGLHKENFFADFTIINSQITSFYSPYTLADNTQPDVQLWTNNFSGLLTLGFSF
;
A
#
# COMPACT_ATOMS: atom_id res chain seq x y z
N ILE A 1 -6.52 -32.91 -11.32
CA ILE A 1 -5.93 -31.67 -11.87
C ILE A 1 -4.99 -31.12 -10.80
N ARG A 2 -3.67 -31.12 -11.02
CA ARG A 2 -2.71 -30.58 -10.05
C ARG A 2 -2.69 -29.06 -10.18
N LEU A 3 -3.12 -28.37 -9.13
CA LEU A 3 -3.06 -26.90 -8.99
C LEU A 3 -1.66 -26.41 -8.59
N ASP A 4 -0.62 -27.26 -8.64
CA ASP A 4 0.76 -26.95 -8.19
C ASP A 4 1.33 -25.67 -8.82
N ALA A 5 0.92 -25.32 -10.05
CA ALA A 5 1.42 -24.17 -10.78
C ALA A 5 0.72 -22.84 -10.40
N LEU A 6 -0.47 -22.88 -9.78
CA LEU A 6 -1.28 -21.69 -9.50
C LEU A 6 -1.03 -21.20 -8.07
N ARG A 7 -0.61 -19.94 -7.93
CA ARG A 7 -0.41 -19.29 -6.63
C ARG A 7 -1.40 -18.15 -6.49
N LEU A 8 -2.23 -18.19 -5.45
CA LEU A 8 -3.11 -17.08 -5.09
C LEU A 8 -2.54 -16.38 -3.85
N ARG A 9 -2.55 -15.05 -3.86
CA ARG A 9 -2.08 -14.22 -2.75
C ARG A 9 -3.12 -13.15 -2.46
N ALA A 10 -3.39 -12.91 -1.20
CA ALA A 10 -4.17 -11.78 -0.74
C ALA A 10 -3.45 -11.18 0.47
N GLY A 11 -3.50 -9.87 0.61
CA GLY A 11 -2.81 -9.15 1.66
C GLY A 11 -3.61 -7.94 2.12
N TYR A 12 -3.43 -7.62 3.40
CA TYR A 12 -3.88 -6.38 4.00
C TYR A 12 -2.74 -5.80 4.80
N ALA A 13 -2.46 -4.51 4.61
CA ALA A 13 -1.46 -3.78 5.37
C ALA A 13 -2.08 -2.51 5.95
N LEU A 14 -1.74 -2.23 7.19
CA LEU A 14 -2.12 -1.01 7.90
C LEU A 14 -0.85 -0.41 8.46
N ASP A 15 -0.37 0.65 7.83
CA ASP A 15 0.78 1.39 8.33
C ASP A 15 0.26 2.62 9.09
N GLN A 16 0.60 2.66 10.38
CA GLN A 16 0.37 3.82 11.22
C GLN A 16 1.72 4.49 11.47
N VAL A 17 1.75 5.81 11.30
CA VAL A 17 2.96 6.58 11.65
C VAL A 17 3.03 6.68 13.18
N PRO A 18 4.14 6.28 13.82
CA PRO A 18 4.31 6.44 15.26
C PRO A 18 4.28 7.93 15.63
N VAL A 19 3.50 8.26 16.66
CA VAL A 19 3.13 9.63 17.07
C VAL A 19 4.28 10.42 17.71
N THR A 20 5.52 9.94 17.61
CA THR A 20 6.64 10.37 18.45
C THR A 20 7.69 11.12 17.63
N ALA A 21 7.36 12.32 17.15
CA ALA A 21 8.33 13.40 16.90
C ALA A 21 7.60 14.63 16.36
N ASN A 22 7.25 15.60 17.22
CA ASN A 22 7.13 17.06 16.99
C ASN A 22 6.71 17.61 15.59
N LEU A 23 5.99 16.82 14.82
CA LEU A 23 5.53 17.11 13.48
C LEU A 23 4.07 16.69 13.52
N ASP A 24 3.16 17.64 13.35
CA ASP A 24 1.70 17.43 13.32
C ASP A 24 1.23 16.56 12.13
N TYR A 25 2.10 15.71 11.61
CA TYR A 25 1.89 14.84 10.48
C TYR A 25 1.34 13.49 10.95
N LYS A 26 0.03 13.44 11.15
CA LYS A 26 -0.68 12.18 11.34
C LYS A 26 -1.01 11.61 9.97
N SER A 27 -0.36 10.51 9.57
CA SER A 27 -0.71 9.77 8.35
C SER A 27 -1.10 8.34 8.69
N SER A 28 -2.19 7.89 8.10
CA SER A 28 -2.68 6.51 8.16
C SER A 28 -2.74 5.98 6.74
N ASN A 29 -2.04 4.87 6.47
CA ASN A 29 -2.05 4.21 5.18
C ASN A 29 -2.65 2.81 5.29
N GLN A 30 -3.73 2.58 4.56
CA GLN A 30 -4.40 1.28 4.46
C GLN A 30 -4.16 0.73 3.06
N ARG A 31 -3.73 -0.53 2.95
CA ARG A 31 -3.55 -1.20 1.67
C ARG A 31 -4.22 -2.56 1.65
N ILE A 32 -4.95 -2.81 0.58
CA ILE A 32 -5.50 -4.12 0.24
C ILE A 32 -4.82 -4.58 -1.04
N SER A 33 -4.31 -5.81 -1.05
CA SER A 33 -3.67 -6.41 -2.21
C SER A 33 -4.26 -7.77 -2.52
N ALA A 34 -4.32 -8.09 -3.81
CA ALA A 34 -4.71 -9.39 -4.32
C ALA A 34 -3.84 -9.72 -5.52
N GLY A 35 -3.41 -10.97 -5.63
CA GLY A 35 -2.51 -11.38 -6.69
C GLY A 35 -2.69 -12.85 -7.06
N VAL A 36 -2.37 -13.13 -8.31
CA VAL A 36 -2.40 -14.46 -8.91
C VAL A 36 -1.08 -14.70 -9.64
N GLY A 37 -0.55 -15.91 -9.50
CA GLY A 37 0.74 -16.30 -10.02
C GLY A 37 0.66 -17.64 -10.72
N LEU A 38 1.43 -17.76 -11.79
CA LEU A 38 1.65 -18.99 -12.54
C LEU A 38 3.14 -19.31 -12.46
N HIS A 39 3.45 -20.47 -11.91
CA HIS A 39 4.82 -20.95 -11.76
C HIS A 39 4.97 -22.29 -12.49
N LYS A 40 5.82 -22.32 -13.51
CA LYS A 40 6.27 -23.51 -14.23
C LYS A 40 7.80 -23.62 -14.07
N GLU A 41 8.36 -24.80 -14.28
CA GLU A 41 9.79 -25.11 -14.02
C GLU A 41 10.76 -24.07 -14.61
N ASN A 42 10.50 -23.54 -15.80
CA ASN A 42 11.37 -22.57 -16.47
C ASN A 42 10.76 -21.17 -16.63
N PHE A 43 9.54 -20.95 -16.14
CA PHE A 43 8.80 -19.71 -16.37
C PHE A 43 7.90 -19.35 -15.20
N PHE A 44 7.93 -18.09 -14.80
CA PHE A 44 6.98 -17.55 -13.85
C PHE A 44 6.34 -16.26 -14.34
N ALA A 45 5.06 -16.12 -14.03
CA ALA A 45 4.29 -14.91 -14.25
C ALA A 45 3.46 -14.62 -13.00
N ASP A 46 3.66 -13.46 -12.39
CA ASP A 46 2.88 -13.00 -11.25
C ASP A 46 2.18 -11.69 -11.61
N PHE A 47 0.89 -11.60 -11.29
CA PHE A 47 0.09 -10.39 -11.43
C PHE A 47 -0.51 -10.03 -10.08
N THR A 48 -0.34 -8.79 -9.65
CA THR A 48 -0.83 -8.30 -8.36
C THR A 48 -1.49 -6.95 -8.54
N ILE A 49 -2.67 -6.78 -7.95
CA ILE A 49 -3.36 -5.50 -7.80
C ILE A 49 -3.27 -5.02 -6.35
N ILE A 50 -3.11 -3.72 -6.18
CA ILE A 50 -2.95 -3.08 -4.88
C ILE A 50 -3.83 -1.82 -4.89
N ASN A 51 -4.72 -1.71 -3.91
CA ASN A 51 -5.44 -0.48 -3.61
C ASN A 51 -4.92 0.08 -2.28
N SER A 52 -4.48 1.34 -2.30
CA SER A 52 -3.93 2.05 -1.15
C SER A 52 -4.75 3.30 -0.88
N GLN A 53 -5.21 3.44 0.36
CA GLN A 53 -5.90 4.61 0.86
C GLN A 53 -5.02 5.28 1.92
N ILE A 54 -4.59 6.49 1.63
CA ILE A 54 -3.75 7.29 2.50
C ILE A 54 -4.58 8.47 2.99
N THR A 55 -4.68 8.60 4.31
CA THR A 55 -5.24 9.79 4.95
C THR A 55 -4.12 10.50 5.69
N SER A 56 -3.86 11.75 5.34
CA SER A 56 -2.85 12.58 5.99
C SER A 56 -3.48 13.84 6.54
N PHE A 57 -3.09 14.24 7.75
CA PHE A 57 -3.39 15.53 8.32
C PHE A 57 -2.17 16.43 8.17
N TYR A 58 -2.39 17.64 7.66
CA TYR A 58 -1.34 18.63 7.44
C TYR A 58 -1.78 19.99 7.97
N SER A 59 -0.95 20.57 8.82
CA SER A 59 -1.10 21.93 9.34
C SER A 59 -0.05 22.83 8.69
N PRO A 60 -0.43 23.84 7.86
CA PRO A 60 0.51 24.65 7.10
C PRO A 60 1.35 25.62 7.94
N TYR A 61 0.92 25.93 9.16
CA TYR A 61 1.62 26.77 10.13
C TYR A 61 1.19 26.38 11.54
N THR A 62 2.04 26.64 12.53
CA THR A 62 1.75 26.42 13.96
C THR A 62 1.55 27.77 14.65
N LEU A 63 0.42 27.96 15.34
CA LEU A 63 0.14 29.14 16.16
C LEU A 63 0.54 28.88 17.62
N ALA A 64 0.92 29.94 18.34
CA ALA A 64 1.32 29.84 19.75
C ALA A 64 0.20 29.34 20.69
N ASP A 65 -1.05 29.42 20.25
CA ASP A 65 -2.26 28.97 20.95
C ASP A 65 -2.80 27.63 20.45
N ASN A 66 -2.10 26.96 19.53
CA ASN A 66 -2.52 25.71 18.88
C ASN A 66 -3.86 25.78 18.11
N THR A 67 -4.30 26.96 17.69
CA THR A 67 -5.56 27.13 16.93
C THR A 67 -5.40 26.98 15.41
N GLN A 68 -4.26 26.44 14.95
CA GLN A 68 -4.02 26.28 13.52
C GLN A 68 -5.04 25.36 12.83
N PRO A 69 -5.38 25.62 11.56
CA PRO A 69 -6.28 24.77 10.81
C PRO A 69 -5.59 23.48 10.34
N ASP A 70 -6.12 22.34 10.77
CA ASP A 70 -5.73 21.04 10.24
C ASP A 70 -6.47 20.76 8.92
N VAL A 71 -5.72 20.48 7.85
CA VAL A 71 -6.27 20.05 6.56
C VAL A 71 -6.16 18.53 6.45
N GLN A 72 -7.29 17.89 6.17
CA GLN A 72 -7.33 16.46 5.89
C GLN A 72 -7.18 16.20 4.38
N LEU A 73 -6.20 15.38 4.03
CA LEU A 73 -5.91 14.95 2.66
C LEU A 73 -6.23 13.46 2.52
N TRP A 74 -7.08 13.13 1.56
CA TRP A 74 -7.37 11.75 1.16
C TRP A 74 -6.74 11.45 -0.19
N THR A 75 -5.96 10.38 -0.25
CA THR A 75 -5.35 9.89 -1.49
C THR A 75 -5.71 8.43 -1.69
N ASN A 76 -6.29 8.11 -2.85
CA ASN A 76 -6.60 6.74 -3.25
C ASN A 76 -5.75 6.36 -4.45
N ASN A 77 -4.82 5.43 -4.25
CA ASN A 77 -3.93 4.92 -5.27
C ASN A 77 -4.31 3.50 -5.66
N PHE A 78 -4.51 3.27 -6.95
CA PHE A 78 -4.71 1.93 -7.50
C PHE A 78 -3.50 1.59 -8.37
N SER A 79 -2.88 0.43 -8.12
CA SER A 79 -1.67 0.00 -8.82
C SER A 79 -1.75 -1.46 -9.20
N GLY A 80 -1.28 -1.78 -10.41
CA GLY A 80 -1.12 -3.14 -10.90
C GLY A 80 0.35 -3.43 -11.17
N LEU A 81 0.83 -4.59 -10.71
CA LEU A 81 2.18 -5.08 -10.92
C LEU A 81 2.11 -6.40 -11.70
N LEU A 82 2.75 -6.43 -12.86
CA LEU A 82 2.97 -7.65 -13.62
C LEU A 82 4.47 -7.97 -13.60
N THR A 83 4.81 -9.20 -13.23
CA THR A 83 6.18 -9.70 -13.18
C THR A 83 6.28 -10.95 -14.04
N LEU A 84 7.22 -10.98 -14.97
CA LEU A 84 7.50 -12.12 -15.84
C LEU A 84 8.97 -12.50 -15.65
N GLY A 85 9.28 -13.78 -15.60
CA GLY A 85 10.66 -14.23 -15.55
C GLY A 85 10.85 -15.65 -16.07
N PHE A 86 12.07 -15.91 -16.53
CA PHE A 86 12.49 -17.16 -17.13
C PHE A 86 13.74 -17.67 -16.40
N SER A 87 13.80 -18.97 -16.14
CA SER A 87 14.97 -19.63 -15.54
C SER A 87 15.57 -20.59 -16.56
N PHE A 88 16.87 -20.40 -16.85
CA PHE A 88 17.64 -21.15 -17.84
C PHE A 88 18.71 -22.01 -17.16
#